data_AF-A0A3P9CDJ0-F1
#
_entry.id   AF-A0A3P9CDJ0-F1
#
_cell.length_a   1.000
_cell.length_b   1.000
_cell.length_c   1.000
_cell.angle_alpha   90.00
_cell.angle_beta   90.00
_cell.angle_gamma   90.00
#
_symmetry.space_group_name_H-M   'P 1'
#
loop_
_entity.id
_entity.type
_entity.pdbx_description
1 polymer ?
#
loop_
_entity_poly.entity_id
_entity_poly.type
_entity_poly.pdbx_seq_one_letter_code
_entity_poly.pdbx_strand_id
1 'polypeptide(L)'
;SSRRCDHCCVPLCSASAKFNGILSFHAFPTHSDLRRQWLVNIRRDHFTITSHTRVCCRHFASDQLIEPTTLDGRRRLIKGAVPTLFEWNEIYFFSADCMFYVDALVFKQYPNATGKIQHQILLIRLFYTAFH
;
A
#
# COMPACT_ATOMS: atom_id res chain seq x y z
N SER A 1 7.70 -22.41 5.93
CA SER A 1 8.57 -21.25 5.63
C SER A 1 7.86 -19.94 6.02
N SER A 2 8.34 -19.32 7.10
CA SER A 2 7.87 -18.13 7.84
C SER A 2 6.72 -17.30 7.22
N ARG A 3 5.58 -17.26 7.92
CA ARG A 3 4.46 -16.36 7.60
C ARG A 3 4.85 -14.92 7.97
N ARG A 4 5.26 -14.25 6.90
CA ARG A 4 5.52 -12.84 6.64
C ARG A 4 4.68 -11.87 7.47
N CYS A 5 5.33 -10.80 7.94
CA CYS A 5 4.76 -9.60 8.54
C CYS A 5 3.35 -9.26 8.05
N ASP A 6 2.41 -9.23 9.00
CA ASP A 6 0.99 -9.10 8.70
C ASP A 6 0.53 -7.66 8.48
N HIS A 7 1.32 -6.61 8.80
CA HIS A 7 0.83 -5.23 8.79
C HIS A 7 1.85 -4.18 8.31
N CYS A 8 1.35 -3.12 7.67
CA CYS A 8 2.14 -1.93 7.35
C CYS A 8 2.51 -1.19 8.64
N CYS A 9 3.76 -0.72 8.75
CA CYS A 9 4.22 0.00 9.94
C CYS A 9 3.88 1.49 9.95
N VAL A 10 3.39 2.02 8.83
CA VAL A 10 3.03 3.43 8.69
C VAL A 10 1.81 3.72 9.58
N PRO A 11 1.84 4.75 10.45
CA PRO A 11 0.69 5.18 11.22
C PRO A 11 -0.56 5.34 10.36
N LEU A 12 -1.73 5.02 10.91
CA LEU A 12 -3.05 5.12 10.25
C LEU A 12 -3.23 4.19 9.02
N CYS A 13 -2.22 3.41 8.65
CA CYS A 13 -2.31 2.44 7.57
C CYS A 13 -2.78 1.07 8.08
N SER A 14 -4.00 0.67 7.72
CA SER A 14 -4.58 -0.64 8.05
C SER A 14 -4.18 -1.77 7.09
N ALA A 15 -3.27 -1.52 6.14
CA ALA A 15 -2.88 -2.53 5.14
C ALA A 15 -2.24 -3.75 5.80
N SER A 16 -2.74 -4.91 5.40
CA SER A 16 -2.27 -6.21 5.88
C SER A 16 -2.01 -7.18 4.75
N ALA A 17 -0.89 -7.89 4.79
CA ALA A 17 -0.53 -8.89 3.78
C ALA A 17 -1.51 -10.08 3.75
N LYS A 18 -2.21 -10.33 4.87
CA LYS A 18 -3.21 -11.39 5.02
C LYS A 18 -4.53 -11.04 4.33
N PHE A 19 -4.93 -9.77 4.38
CA PHE A 19 -6.23 -9.31 3.88
C PHE A 19 -6.13 -8.56 2.54
N ASN A 20 -4.92 -8.16 2.13
CA ASN A 20 -4.68 -7.40 0.91
C ASN A 20 -3.62 -8.09 0.05
N GLY A 21 -4.02 -9.18 -0.63
CA GLY A 21 -3.13 -9.99 -1.47
C GLY A 21 -2.50 -9.25 -2.66
N ILE A 22 -3.13 -8.14 -3.07
CA ILE A 22 -2.70 -7.27 -4.18
C ILE A 22 -1.53 -6.36 -3.78
N LEU A 23 -1.40 -6.05 -2.48
CA LEU A 23 -0.37 -5.13 -2.01
C LEU A 23 0.98 -5.84 -1.85
N SER A 24 2.03 -5.21 -2.38
CA SER A 24 3.40 -5.54 -2.03
C SER A 24 3.83 -4.83 -0.75
N PHE A 25 4.67 -5.53 0.03
CA PHE A 25 5.20 -5.07 1.32
C PHE A 25 6.72 -5.07 1.23
N HIS A 26 7.31 -3.91 1.51
CA HIS A 26 8.73 -3.64 1.30
C HIS A 26 9.46 -3.50 2.63
N ALA A 27 10.60 -4.17 2.74
CA ALA A 27 11.50 -4.01 3.87
C ALA A 27 12.21 -2.68 3.79
N PHE A 28 12.65 -2.17 4.95
CA PHE A 28 13.52 -1.01 4.98
C PHE A 28 14.84 -1.31 4.26
N PRO A 29 15.38 -0.34 3.52
CA PRO A 29 16.66 -0.50 2.84
C PRO A 29 17.81 -0.66 3.84
N THR A 30 18.84 -1.40 3.44
CA THR A 30 20.05 -1.61 4.25
C THR A 30 20.92 -0.34 4.34
N HIS A 31 20.88 0.50 3.31
CA HIS A 31 21.62 1.77 3.26
C HIS A 31 21.09 2.75 4.31
N SER A 32 21.99 3.27 5.15
CA SER A 32 21.68 4.14 6.29
C SER A 32 20.93 5.41 5.90
N ASP A 33 21.30 6.06 4.79
CA ASP A 33 20.69 7.33 4.38
C ASP A 33 19.27 7.17 3.86
N LEU A 34 19.05 6.21 2.96
CA LEU A 34 17.71 5.94 2.44
C LEU A 34 16.78 5.45 3.56
N ARG A 35 17.31 4.63 4.49
CA ARG A 35 16.57 4.19 5.67
C ARG A 35 16.19 5.37 6.57
N ARG A 36 17.10 6.34 6.75
CA ARG A 36 16.84 7.58 7.50
C ARG A 36 15.75 8.43 6.82
N GLN A 37 15.77 8.56 5.50
CA GLN A 37 14.71 9.27 4.76
C GLN A 37 13.35 8.63 4.97
N TRP A 38 13.26 7.29 4.90
CA TRP A 38 12.00 6.58 5.18
C TRP A 38 11.50 6.87 6.60
N LEU A 39 12.38 6.82 7.60
CA LEU A 39 12.03 7.11 9.00
C LEU A 39 11.49 8.53 9.18
N VAL A 40 12.17 9.52 8.61
CA VAL A 40 11.75 10.94 8.66
C VAL A 40 10.38 11.11 8.01
N ASN A 41 10.18 10.48 6.85
CA ASN A 41 8.93 10.60 6.10
C ASN A 41 7.74 9.93 6.81
N ILE A 42 7.98 8.79 7.47
CA ILE A 42 6.95 8.03 8.20
C ILE A 42 6.54 8.73 9.51
N ARG A 43 7.36 9.67 10.03
CA ARG A 43 7.07 10.50 11.22
C ARG A 43 6.58 9.71 12.43
N ARG A 44 7.22 8.57 12.70
CA ARG A 44 6.86 7.71 13.84
C ARG A 44 7.88 7.85 14.95
N ASP A 45 7.45 8.47 16.03
CA ASP A 45 8.25 8.62 17.24
C ASP A 45 8.46 7.28 17.95
N HIS A 46 9.61 7.11 18.61
CA HIS A 46 9.99 5.93 19.38
C HIS A 46 9.86 4.59 18.61
N PHE A 47 10.21 4.60 17.33
CA PHE A 47 10.00 3.45 16.45
C PHE A 47 11.27 2.61 16.22
N THR A 48 11.22 1.34 16.62
CA THR A 48 12.28 0.37 16.34
C THR A 48 11.97 -0.42 15.06
N ILE A 49 12.77 -0.21 14.00
CA ILE A 49 12.72 -1.03 12.79
C ILE A 49 13.33 -2.40 13.10
N THR A 50 12.55 -3.46 12.85
CA THR A 50 13.00 -4.85 12.88
C THR A 50 13.12 -5.42 11.47
N SER A 51 13.69 -6.62 11.34
CA SER A 51 13.75 -7.37 10.07
C SER A 51 12.37 -7.72 9.52
N HIS A 52 11.31 -7.65 10.34
CA HIS A 52 9.93 -7.90 9.97
C HIS A 52 9.15 -6.62 9.68
N THR A 53 9.68 -5.44 9.99
CA THR A 53 8.98 -4.19 9.71
C THR A 53 8.84 -3.97 8.20
N ARG A 54 7.63 -3.68 7.73
CA ARG A 54 7.31 -3.47 6.31
C ARG A 54 6.49 -2.22 6.08
N VAL A 55 6.70 -1.61 4.91
CA VAL A 55 5.88 -0.52 4.36
C VAL A 55 5.16 -1.04 3.11
N CYS A 56 3.84 -0.81 2.98
CA CYS A 56 3.11 -1.23 1.79
C CYS A 56 3.34 -0.28 0.60
N CYS A 57 3.18 -0.78 -0.63
CA CYS A 57 3.39 0.00 -1.86
C CYS A 57 2.54 1.28 -1.98
N ARG A 58 1.42 1.40 -1.25
CA ARG A 58 0.55 2.60 -1.29
C ARG A 58 1.25 3.89 -0.86
N HIS A 59 2.35 3.77 -0.11
CA HIS A 59 3.11 4.94 0.36
C HIS A 59 4.14 5.44 -0.66
N PHE A 60 4.28 4.75 -1.79
CA PHE A 60 5.22 5.10 -2.86
C PHE A 60 4.45 5.58 -4.08
N ALA A 61 4.99 6.60 -4.75
CA ALA A 61 4.46 7.06 -6.02
C ALA A 61 4.62 5.98 -7.11
N SER A 62 3.74 5.99 -8.11
CA SER A 62 3.69 4.96 -9.15
C SER A 62 4.97 4.86 -9.97
N ASP A 63 5.67 5.98 -10.19
CA ASP A 63 6.97 6.06 -10.86
C ASP A 63 8.12 5.45 -10.03
N GLN A 64 7.91 5.24 -8.74
CA GLN A 64 8.84 4.56 -7.83
C GLN A 64 8.58 3.05 -7.75
N LEU A 65 7.53 2.57 -8.42
CA LEU A 65 7.11 1.17 -8.45
C LEU A 65 7.40 0.55 -9.82
N ILE A 66 7.99 -0.64 -9.77
CA ILE A 66 8.20 -1.50 -10.92
C ILE A 66 7.05 -2.51 -10.93
N GLU A 67 6.24 -2.46 -11.98
CA GLU A 67 5.16 -3.43 -12.19
C GLU A 67 5.73 -4.84 -12.46
N PRO A 68 5.06 -5.89 -11.98
CA PRO A 68 5.50 -7.25 -12.20
C PRO A 68 5.35 -7.62 -13.69
N THR A 69 6.28 -8.43 -14.18
CA THR A 69 6.23 -8.98 -15.55
C THR A 69 5.33 -10.21 -15.66
N THR A 70 4.87 -10.76 -14.53
CA THR A 70 4.03 -11.95 -14.44
C THR A 70 2.76 -11.66 -13.64
N LEU A 71 1.69 -12.42 -13.92
CA LEU A 71 0.39 -12.26 -13.25
C LEU A 71 0.47 -12.50 -11.73
N ASP A 72 1.34 -13.41 -11.29
CA ASP A 72 1.56 -13.71 -9.86
C ASP A 72 2.68 -12.86 -9.23
N GLY A 73 3.29 -11.97 -10.01
CA GLY A 73 4.38 -11.13 -9.55
C GLY A 73 3.88 -10.03 -8.61
N ARG A 74 4.79 -9.54 -7.76
CA ARG A 74 4.52 -8.40 -6.88
C ARG A 74 5.28 -7.18 -7.35
N ARG A 75 4.66 -6.00 -7.21
CA ARG A 75 5.34 -4.72 -7.42
C ARG A 75 6.62 -4.64 -6.59
N ARG A 76 7.65 -4.04 -7.17
CA ARG A 76 8.96 -3.83 -6.54
C ARG A 76 9.28 -2.34 -6.50
N LEU A 77 10.16 -1.92 -5.60
CA LEU A 77 10.64 -0.54 -5.58
C LEU A 77 11.81 -0.36 -6.53
N ILE A 78 11.89 0.80 -7.20
CA ILE A 78 13.11 1.22 -7.87
C ILE A 78 14.23 1.48 -6.83
N LYS A 79 15.48 1.56 -7.31
CA LYS A 79 16.61 1.91 -6.45
C LYS A 79 16.47 3.36 -5.98
N GLY A 80 16.54 3.58 -4.68
CA GLY A 80 16.42 4.93 -4.10
C GLY A 80 14.99 5.37 -3.81
N ALA A 81 13.99 4.50 -4.02
CA ALA A 81 12.61 4.83 -3.73
C ALA A 81 12.40 5.24 -2.27
N VAL A 82 11.59 6.29 -2.08
CA VAL A 82 11.19 6.82 -0.76
C VAL A 82 9.67 6.84 -0.64
N PRO A 83 9.11 6.49 0.52
CA PRO A 83 7.69 6.65 0.74
C PRO A 83 7.43 8.15 0.95
N THR A 84 6.51 8.72 0.18
CA THR A 84 6.18 10.16 0.17
C THR A 84 4.69 10.39 0.30
N LEU A 85 3.89 9.34 0.11
CA LEU A 85 2.46 9.41 0.24
C LEU A 85 2.15 9.08 1.72
N PHE A 86 1.76 10.12 2.49
CA PHE A 86 1.14 9.98 3.82
C PHE A 86 -0.06 10.91 4.04
N GLU A 87 -0.95 10.59 4.98
CA GLU A 87 -2.17 11.38 5.27
C GLU A 87 -1.84 12.79 5.77
N TRP A 88 -0.67 12.94 6.39
CA TRP A 88 -0.12 14.23 6.82
C TRP A 88 0.62 14.99 5.71
N ASN A 89 0.56 14.53 4.46
CA ASN A 89 1.09 15.23 3.30
C ASN A 89 -0.05 15.67 2.38
N GLU A 90 -0.05 16.94 1.96
CA GLU A 90 -0.99 17.56 1.00
C GLU A 90 -1.10 16.79 -0.35
N ILE A 91 -0.17 15.86 -0.62
CA ILE A 91 -0.08 15.04 -1.84
C ILE A 91 -1.08 13.88 -1.83
N TYR A 92 -1.68 13.55 -0.67
CA TYR A 92 -2.62 12.43 -0.53
C TYR A 92 -3.91 12.56 -1.34
N PHE A 93 -4.33 13.79 -1.64
CA PHE A 93 -5.57 14.04 -2.37
C PHE A 93 -5.54 13.54 -3.83
N PHE A 94 -4.36 13.40 -4.44
CA PHE A 94 -4.22 12.85 -5.80
C PHE A 94 -3.92 11.34 -5.83
N SER A 95 -3.48 10.73 -4.72
CA SER A 95 -3.16 9.29 -4.67
C SER A 95 -4.28 8.41 -4.15
N ALA A 96 -5.35 8.99 -3.58
CA ALA A 96 -6.61 8.28 -3.36
C ALA A 96 -7.21 7.74 -4.68
N ASP A 97 -6.80 8.31 -5.83
CA ASP A 97 -7.07 7.77 -7.16
C ASP A 97 -6.37 6.43 -7.43
N CYS A 98 -5.33 6.07 -6.67
CA CYS A 98 -4.76 4.72 -6.73
C CYS A 98 -5.71 3.70 -6.06
N MET A 99 -6.56 4.14 -5.12
CA MET A 99 -7.67 3.36 -4.58
C MET A 99 -8.76 3.15 -5.65
N PHE A 100 -9.06 4.18 -6.42
CA PHE A 100 -9.87 4.05 -7.64
C PHE A 100 -9.23 3.14 -8.69
N TYR A 101 -7.91 3.15 -8.86
CA TYR A 101 -7.21 2.29 -9.82
C TYR A 101 -7.22 0.83 -9.36
N VAL A 102 -7.01 0.53 -8.07
CA VAL A 102 -7.17 -0.85 -7.58
C VAL A 102 -8.63 -1.30 -7.57
N ASP A 103 -9.60 -0.42 -7.32
CA ASP A 103 -11.03 -0.73 -7.48
C ASP A 103 -11.39 -1.00 -8.94
N ALA A 104 -10.82 -0.22 -9.88
CA ALA A 104 -10.97 -0.43 -11.32
C ALA A 104 -10.27 -1.72 -11.78
N LEU A 105 -9.14 -2.10 -11.18
CA LEU A 105 -8.49 -3.39 -11.43
C LEU A 105 -9.29 -4.56 -10.86
N VAL A 106 -9.89 -4.42 -9.66
CA VAL A 106 -10.82 -5.40 -9.09
C VAL A 106 -12.06 -5.54 -9.99
N PHE A 107 -12.60 -4.45 -10.53
CA PHE A 107 -13.70 -4.48 -11.50
C PHE A 107 -13.29 -5.12 -12.84
N LYS A 108 -12.09 -4.84 -13.35
CA LYS A 108 -11.54 -5.50 -14.55
C LYS A 108 -11.27 -6.99 -14.34
N GLN A 109 -10.97 -7.41 -13.11
CA GLN A 109 -10.78 -8.82 -12.75
C GLN A 109 -12.10 -9.60 -12.67
N TYR A 110 -13.23 -8.93 -12.39
CA TYR A 110 -14.55 -9.55 -12.26
C TYR A 110 -15.64 -8.85 -13.12
N PRO A 111 -15.52 -8.85 -14.45
CA PRO A 111 -16.43 -8.13 -15.34
C PRO A 111 -17.87 -8.69 -15.33
N ASN A 112 -18.08 -9.89 -14.78
CA ASN A 112 -19.36 -10.62 -14.81
C ASN A 112 -19.92 -10.97 -13.40
N ALA A 113 -19.43 -10.34 -12.33
CA ALA A 113 -19.91 -10.65 -10.98
C ALA A 113 -21.36 -10.16 -10.77
N THR A 114 -22.30 -11.09 -10.62
CA THR A 114 -23.74 -10.79 -10.48
C THR A 114 -24.13 -10.40 -9.05
N GLY A 115 -24.93 -9.33 -8.95
CA GLY A 115 -25.81 -8.97 -7.83
C GLY A 115 -25.16 -8.72 -6.46
N LYS A 116 -24.68 -9.76 -5.77
CA LYS A 116 -24.26 -9.69 -4.36
C LYS A 116 -22.86 -9.11 -4.17
N ILE A 117 -21.96 -9.35 -5.13
CA ILE A 117 -20.57 -8.88 -5.07
C ILE A 117 -20.50 -7.37 -5.38
N GLN A 118 -21.30 -6.90 -6.34
CA GLN A 118 -21.46 -5.48 -6.66
C GLN A 118 -22.00 -4.67 -5.47
N HIS A 119 -22.98 -5.23 -4.74
CA HIS A 119 -23.52 -4.59 -3.55
C HIS A 119 -22.49 -4.52 -2.41
N GLN A 120 -21.66 -5.54 -2.22
CA GLN A 120 -20.55 -5.49 -1.25
C GLN A 120 -19.50 -4.45 -1.63
N ILE A 121 -19.15 -4.32 -2.92
CA ILE A 121 -18.22 -3.30 -3.40
C ILE A 121 -18.81 -1.88 -3.22
N LEU A 122 -20.10 -1.69 -3.51
CA LEU A 122 -20.80 -0.43 -3.30
C LEU A 122 -20.92 -0.06 -1.82
N LEU A 123 -21.16 -1.03 -0.95
CA LEU A 123 -21.19 -0.83 0.51
C LEU A 123 -19.82 -0.48 1.07
N ILE A 124 -18.73 -1.10 0.59
CA ILE A 124 -17.37 -0.73 0.97
C ILE A 124 -17.08 0.71 0.54
N ARG A 125 -17.54 1.11 -0.65
CA ARG A 125 -17.41 2.47 -1.17
C ARG A 125 -18.19 3.50 -0.33
N LEU A 126 -19.45 3.18 0.02
CA LEU A 126 -20.30 4.04 0.85
C LEU A 126 -19.78 4.16 2.29
N PHE A 127 -19.24 3.08 2.86
CA PHE A 127 -18.65 3.09 4.20
C PHE A 127 -17.40 3.97 4.24
N TYR A 128 -16.56 3.92 3.20
CA TYR A 128 -15.37 4.78 3.12
C TYR A 128 -15.71 6.26 2.93
N THR A 129 -16.75 6.59 2.16
CA THR A 129 -17.20 7.98 1.96
C THR A 129 -18.01 8.56 3.12
N ALA A 130 -18.51 7.73 4.04
CA ALA A 130 -19.34 8.18 5.16
C ALA A 130 -18.56 8.35 6.47
N PHE A 131 -17.32 7.83 6.54
CA PHE A 131 -16.42 7.97 7.69
C PHE A 131 -15.25 8.96 7.43
N HIS A 132 -15.34 9.71 6.34
CA HIS A 132 -14.54 10.90 6.01
C HIS A 132 -15.48 12.02 5.54
#